data_AF-A0A9X4D219-F1
#
_entry.id   AF-A0A9X4D219-F1
#
_cell.length_a   1.000
_cell.length_b   1.000
_cell.length_c   1.000
_cell.angle_alpha   90.00
_cell.angle_beta   90.00
_cell.angle_gamma   90.00
#
_symmetry.space_group_name_H-M   'P 1'
#
loop_
_entity.id
_entity.type
_entity.pdbx_description
1 polymer ?
#
loop_
_entity_poly.entity_id
_entity_poly.type
_entity_poly.pdbx_seq_one_letter_code
_entity_poly.pdbx_strand_id
1 'polypeptide(L)'
;MKSSPSVKFKKTRPRRKICSALFYAEHDVVESGSKTLIYSVYSTLQSLDAEMNPMDSNGVQRFAILWGGDDVDTRVFATVEKALVEGVMSPVLFVHYAEGALSVVFDGRIANVVDKSFLDIWQYLAITAIWGEWSFTALVPEQLSNRFLSGRDLREYGKVILNREELGIEKYAMKHYLFHKDWDCQAYRKAMGYDQEDDGLDEVADFDSEIF
;
A
#
# COMPACT_ATOMS: atom_id res chain seq x y z
N MET A 1 -0.98 -4.62 37.65
CA MET A 1 -1.47 -4.61 36.26
C MET A 1 -1.25 -6.00 35.68
N LYS A 2 -2.30 -6.75 35.35
CA LYS A 2 -2.13 -8.02 34.62
C LYS A 2 -1.83 -7.67 33.17
N SER A 3 -0.66 -8.05 32.67
CA SER A 3 -0.34 -7.93 31.25
C SER A 3 -1.32 -8.78 30.45
N SER A 4 -2.06 -8.17 29.53
CA SER A 4 -2.88 -8.89 28.57
C SER A 4 -2.02 -9.96 27.88
N PRO A 5 -2.54 -11.18 27.63
CA PRO A 5 -1.78 -12.19 26.91
C PRO A 5 -1.34 -11.62 25.56
N SER A 6 -0.05 -11.73 25.26
CA SER A 6 0.51 -11.25 24.00
C SER A 6 -0.14 -12.03 22.85
N VAL A 7 -1.06 -11.41 22.13
CA VAL A 7 -1.66 -11.98 20.92
C VAL A 7 -0.53 -12.26 19.93
N LYS A 8 -0.39 -13.51 19.51
CA LYS A 8 0.64 -13.93 18.55
C LYS A 8 0.02 -13.94 17.16
N PHE A 9 0.65 -13.30 16.18
CA PHE A 9 0.18 -13.30 14.79
C PHE A 9 1.06 -14.17 13.91
N LYS A 10 0.45 -14.82 12.92
CA LYS A 10 1.14 -15.69 11.95
C LYS A 10 0.81 -15.26 10.53
N LYS A 11 1.86 -15.05 9.70
CA LYS A 11 1.70 -14.88 8.25
C LYS A 11 1.34 -16.21 7.61
N THR A 12 0.37 -16.19 6.72
CA THR A 12 -0.13 -17.35 5.99
C THR A 12 -0.31 -17.00 4.52
N ARG A 13 -0.40 -18.03 3.66
CA ARG A 13 -0.75 -17.79 2.26
C ARG A 13 -2.12 -17.12 2.18
N PRO A 14 -2.33 -16.20 1.22
CA PRO A 14 -3.64 -15.61 1.02
C PRO A 14 -4.70 -16.70 0.86
N ARG A 15 -5.76 -16.64 1.68
CA ARG A 15 -6.95 -17.49 1.54
C ARG A 15 -7.59 -17.31 0.18
N ARG A 16 -7.48 -16.11 -0.39
CA ARG A 16 -7.90 -15.77 -1.74
C ARG A 16 -6.68 -15.32 -2.54
N LYS A 17 -6.30 -16.12 -3.53
CA LYS A 17 -5.09 -15.86 -4.34
C LYS A 17 -5.32 -14.82 -5.44
N ILE A 18 -6.57 -14.59 -5.84
CA ILE A 18 -6.95 -13.58 -6.84
C ILE A 18 -8.13 -12.82 -6.25
N CYS A 19 -7.92 -11.56 -5.89
CA CYS A 19 -8.95 -10.68 -5.33
C CYS A 19 -9.40 -9.60 -6.32
N SER A 20 -8.55 -9.27 -7.30
CA SER A 20 -8.80 -8.25 -8.33
C SER A 20 -7.86 -8.46 -9.53
N ALA A 21 -8.20 -7.89 -10.69
CA ALA A 21 -7.27 -7.74 -11.81
C ALA A 21 -6.29 -6.57 -11.61
N LEU A 22 -6.55 -5.66 -10.66
CA LEU A 22 -5.77 -4.45 -10.44
C LEU A 22 -4.76 -4.57 -9.28
N PHE A 23 -4.96 -5.53 -8.37
CA PHE A 23 -4.07 -5.78 -7.24
C PHE A 23 -4.08 -7.25 -6.86
N TYR A 24 -2.98 -7.71 -6.25
CA TYR A 24 -2.82 -9.10 -5.82
C TYR A 24 -2.56 -9.18 -4.32
N ALA A 25 -2.95 -10.30 -3.71
CA ALA A 25 -2.71 -10.56 -2.30
C ALA A 25 -1.28 -11.10 -2.10
N GLU A 26 -0.51 -10.48 -1.22
CA GLU A 26 0.82 -10.98 -0.83
C GLU A 26 0.69 -12.06 0.25
N HIS A 27 0.03 -11.73 1.37
CA HIS A 27 -0.18 -12.64 2.49
C HIS A 27 -1.35 -12.24 3.36
N ASP A 28 -1.86 -13.23 4.11
CA ASP A 28 -2.83 -13.04 5.17
C ASP A 28 -2.13 -13.12 6.53
N VAL A 29 -2.64 -12.37 7.50
CA VAL A 29 -2.22 -12.44 8.89
C VAL A 29 -3.38 -12.91 9.75
N VAL A 30 -3.15 -14.02 10.44
CA VAL A 30 -4.13 -14.64 11.34
C VAL A 30 -3.67 -14.61 12.79
N GLU A 31 -4.62 -14.61 13.71
CA GLU A 31 -4.34 -14.82 15.13
C GLU A 31 -3.93 -16.28 15.40
N SER A 32 -2.87 -16.46 16.19
CA SER A 32 -2.33 -17.76 16.56
C SER A 32 -3.21 -18.41 17.63
N GLY A 33 -3.99 -19.41 17.22
CA GLY A 33 -4.85 -20.19 18.12
C GLY A 33 -6.28 -20.30 17.56
N SER A 34 -6.88 -19.16 17.23
CA SER A 34 -8.21 -19.07 16.60
C SER A 34 -8.17 -19.29 15.09
N LYS A 35 -7.03 -18.99 14.43
CA LYS A 35 -6.91 -18.85 12.97
C LYS A 35 -7.84 -17.77 12.40
N THR A 36 -8.33 -16.85 13.23
CA THR A 36 -9.14 -15.72 12.77
C THR A 36 -8.30 -14.80 11.90
N LEU A 37 -8.87 -14.42 10.75
CA LEU A 37 -8.22 -13.53 9.80
C LEU A 37 -8.28 -12.10 10.36
N ILE A 38 -7.12 -11.49 10.56
CA ILE A 38 -7.03 -10.13 11.12
C ILE A 38 -6.86 -9.13 9.99
N TYR A 39 -5.87 -9.30 9.14
CA TYR A 39 -5.69 -8.44 7.96
C TYR A 39 -5.02 -9.20 6.82
N SER A 40 -5.13 -8.64 5.62
CA SER A 40 -4.42 -9.11 4.43
C SER A 40 -3.61 -7.98 3.83
N VAL A 41 -2.43 -8.28 3.32
CA VAL A 41 -1.56 -7.31 2.62
C VAL A 41 -1.69 -7.54 1.12
N TYR A 42 -1.84 -6.44 0.40
CA TYR A 42 -2.03 -6.39 -1.04
C TYR A 42 -1.01 -5.48 -1.69
N SER A 43 -0.73 -5.76 -2.95
CA SER A 43 0.19 -4.97 -3.76
C SER A 43 -0.41 -4.65 -5.12
N THR A 44 -0.06 -3.46 -5.61
CA THR A 44 -0.52 -2.93 -6.89
C THR A 44 0.55 -2.02 -7.50
N LEU A 45 0.46 -1.81 -8.81
CA LEU A 45 1.28 -0.84 -9.52
C LEU A 45 0.84 0.57 -9.11
N GLN A 46 1.79 1.47 -8.91
CA GLN A 46 1.49 2.85 -8.54
C GLN A 46 2.35 3.81 -9.36
N SER A 47 1.74 4.86 -9.90
CA SER A 47 2.43 5.91 -10.68
C SER A 47 2.63 7.20 -9.90
N LEU A 48 2.00 7.34 -8.73
CA LEU A 48 2.11 8.50 -7.84
C LEU A 48 2.91 8.16 -6.59
N ASP A 49 3.73 9.09 -6.11
CA ASP A 49 4.42 8.94 -4.83
C ASP A 49 3.50 9.21 -3.63
N ALA A 50 4.06 9.14 -2.43
CA ALA A 50 3.29 9.32 -1.20
C ALA A 50 2.73 10.75 -1.00
N GLU A 51 3.21 11.70 -1.79
CA GLU A 51 2.80 13.10 -1.82
C GLU A 51 1.94 13.38 -3.05
N MET A 52 1.39 12.34 -3.70
CA MET A 52 0.54 12.45 -4.89
C MET A 52 1.23 13.05 -6.13
N ASN A 53 2.56 13.12 -6.15
CA ASN A 53 3.29 13.59 -7.32
C ASN A 53 3.51 12.44 -8.31
N PRO A 54 3.52 12.70 -9.63
CA PRO A 54 3.93 11.71 -10.62
C PRO A 54 5.36 11.21 -10.35
N MET A 55 5.55 9.90 -10.40
CA MET A 55 6.87 9.29 -10.29
C MET A 55 7.54 9.17 -11.66
N ASP A 56 8.86 9.37 -11.72
CA ASP A 56 9.66 9.15 -12.95
C ASP A 56 9.59 7.70 -13.47
N SER A 57 9.28 6.77 -12.58
CA SER A 57 9.08 5.35 -12.89
C SER A 57 8.00 4.80 -11.97
N ASN A 58 7.21 3.85 -12.46
CA ASN A 58 6.20 3.21 -11.64
C ASN A 58 6.82 2.58 -10.38
N GLY A 59 6.07 2.59 -9.30
CA GLY A 59 6.34 1.93 -8.04
C GLY A 59 5.43 0.73 -7.80
N VAL A 60 5.64 0.09 -6.65
CA VAL A 60 4.70 -0.84 -6.03
C VAL A 60 4.12 -0.15 -4.81
N GLN A 61 2.80 -0.06 -4.74
CA GLN A 61 2.12 0.29 -3.51
C GLN A 61 1.70 -0.97 -2.76
N ARG A 62 2.11 -1.09 -1.50
CA ARG A 62 1.61 -2.08 -0.56
C ARG A 62 0.63 -1.44 0.40
N PHE A 63 -0.54 -2.05 0.55
CA PHE A 63 -1.54 -1.62 1.50
C PHE A 63 -2.16 -2.83 2.19
N ALA A 64 -2.69 -2.64 3.39
CA ALA A 64 -3.42 -3.69 4.08
C ALA A 64 -4.94 -3.45 4.03
N ILE A 65 -5.71 -4.53 4.18
CA ILE A 65 -7.12 -4.45 4.54
C ILE A 65 -7.28 -5.13 5.89
N LEU A 66 -7.76 -4.36 6.88
CA LEU A 66 -8.08 -4.84 8.22
C LEU A 66 -9.51 -5.41 8.23
N TRP A 67 -9.62 -6.68 8.59
CA TRP A 67 -10.86 -7.42 8.72
C TRP A 67 -11.35 -7.37 10.16
N GLY A 68 -12.60 -6.97 10.39
CA GLY A 68 -13.25 -6.92 11.71
C GLY A 68 -13.83 -8.26 12.19
N GLY A 69 -13.34 -9.39 11.68
CA GLY A 69 -13.88 -10.72 11.97
C GLY A 69 -13.53 -11.78 10.92
N ASP A 70 -14.12 -12.97 11.06
CA ASP A 70 -13.83 -14.11 10.19
C ASP A 70 -14.35 -13.97 8.74
N ASP A 71 -15.32 -13.07 8.53
CA ASP A 71 -15.94 -12.84 7.23
C ASP A 71 -15.30 -11.66 6.47
N VAL A 72 -14.87 -11.95 5.25
CA VAL A 72 -14.33 -10.96 4.32
C VAL A 72 -15.49 -10.27 3.59
N ASP A 73 -15.66 -8.98 3.83
CA ASP A 73 -16.59 -8.16 3.06
C ASP A 73 -16.01 -7.83 1.68
N THR A 74 -16.52 -8.49 0.65
CA THR A 74 -16.03 -8.31 -0.73
C THR A 74 -16.31 -6.92 -1.29
N ARG A 75 -17.22 -6.14 -0.69
CA ARG A 75 -17.49 -4.76 -1.12
C ARG A 75 -16.27 -3.87 -0.96
N VAL A 76 -15.40 -4.16 0.01
CA VAL A 76 -14.14 -3.44 0.19
C VAL A 76 -13.24 -3.59 -1.05
N PHE A 77 -13.22 -4.77 -1.68
CA PHE A 77 -12.45 -4.95 -2.91
C PHE A 77 -12.99 -4.06 -4.03
N ALA A 78 -14.30 -4.00 -4.23
CA ALA A 78 -14.89 -3.12 -5.24
C ALA A 78 -14.58 -1.64 -4.97
N THR A 79 -14.58 -1.22 -3.71
CA THR A 79 -14.19 0.15 -3.31
C THR A 79 -12.71 0.42 -3.62
N VAL A 80 -11.81 -0.51 -3.31
CA VAL A 80 -10.37 -0.39 -3.61
C VAL A 80 -10.13 -0.38 -5.13
N GLU A 81 -10.82 -1.21 -5.90
CA GLU A 81 -10.72 -1.20 -7.36
C GLU A 81 -11.13 0.15 -7.95
N LYS A 82 -12.24 0.71 -7.50
CA LYS A 82 -12.66 2.05 -7.91
C LYS A 82 -11.63 3.09 -7.49
N ALA A 83 -11.11 3.04 -6.26
CA ALA A 83 -10.08 3.96 -5.79
C ALA A 83 -8.80 3.90 -6.63
N LEU A 84 -8.41 2.72 -7.14
CA LEU A 84 -7.30 2.57 -8.08
C LEU A 84 -7.59 3.24 -9.42
N VAL A 85 -8.79 3.02 -9.97
CA VAL A 85 -9.22 3.63 -11.25
C VAL A 85 -9.30 5.15 -11.15
N GLU A 86 -9.79 5.68 -10.02
CA GLU A 86 -9.88 7.12 -9.75
C GLU A 86 -8.52 7.74 -9.36
N GLY A 87 -7.47 6.94 -9.20
CA GLY A 87 -6.13 7.44 -8.88
C GLY A 87 -5.95 7.94 -7.43
N VAL A 88 -6.85 7.58 -6.51
CA VAL A 88 -6.84 8.07 -5.11
C VAL A 88 -6.28 7.06 -4.11
N MET A 89 -5.69 5.96 -4.60
CA MET A 89 -5.06 4.96 -3.73
C MET A 89 -3.72 5.41 -3.17
N SER A 90 -2.96 6.27 -3.83
CA SER A 90 -1.81 6.88 -3.14
C SER A 90 -2.34 7.88 -2.11
N PRO A 91 -1.77 7.97 -0.89
CA PRO A 91 -0.81 7.10 -0.22
C PRO A 91 -1.45 6.23 0.86
N VAL A 92 -2.50 5.48 0.51
CA VAL A 92 -3.19 4.58 1.44
C VAL A 92 -2.24 3.53 2.00
N LEU A 93 -2.15 3.47 3.33
CA LEU A 93 -1.46 2.44 4.08
C LEU A 93 -2.39 1.25 4.33
N PHE A 94 -3.59 1.50 4.84
CA PHE A 94 -4.57 0.43 4.98
C PHE A 94 -6.01 0.92 5.03
N VAL A 95 -6.91 0.02 4.68
CA VAL A 95 -8.37 0.24 4.66
C VAL A 95 -9.02 -0.67 5.70
N HIS A 96 -10.05 -0.17 6.35
CA HIS A 96 -10.88 -0.94 7.26
C HIS A 96 -12.33 -0.64 7.00
N TYR A 97 -13.14 -1.69 6.86
CA TYR A 97 -14.58 -1.57 6.86
C TYR A 97 -15.14 -2.35 8.04
N ALA A 98 -15.97 -1.69 8.84
CA ALA A 98 -16.75 -2.33 9.89
C ALA A 98 -18.06 -1.56 10.11
N GLU A 99 -19.17 -2.29 10.28
CA GLU A 99 -20.46 -1.74 10.71
C GLU A 99 -20.95 -0.51 9.90
N GLY A 100 -20.72 -0.49 8.58
CA GLY A 100 -21.14 0.65 7.74
C GLY A 100 -20.20 1.85 7.78
N ALA A 101 -19.00 1.71 8.34
CA ALA A 101 -17.96 2.74 8.34
C ALA A 101 -16.72 2.27 7.57
N LEU A 102 -16.34 3.05 6.57
CA LEU A 102 -15.08 2.93 5.83
C LEU A 102 -14.06 3.87 6.46
N SER A 103 -13.04 3.30 7.08
CA SER A 103 -11.87 4.03 7.57
C SER A 103 -10.69 3.79 6.64
N VAL A 104 -10.04 4.86 6.20
CA VAL A 104 -8.84 4.79 5.38
C VAL A 104 -7.71 5.49 6.11
N VAL A 105 -6.60 4.77 6.27
CA VAL A 105 -5.41 5.28 6.92
C VAL A 105 -4.38 5.59 5.84
N PHE A 106 -4.04 6.87 5.74
CA PHE A 106 -3.08 7.39 4.77
C PHE A 106 -1.71 7.55 5.41
N ASP A 107 -0.67 7.62 4.58
CA ASP A 107 0.66 8.04 5.01
C ASP A 107 0.61 9.48 5.57
N GLY A 108 1.31 9.74 6.69
CA GLY A 108 1.32 11.06 7.32
C GLY A 108 1.85 12.18 6.42
N ARG A 109 2.67 11.84 5.41
CA ARG A 109 3.17 12.79 4.40
C ARG A 109 2.06 13.45 3.58
N ILE A 110 0.89 12.81 3.52
CA ILE A 110 -0.27 13.33 2.78
C ILE A 110 -0.78 14.67 3.32
N ALA A 111 -0.54 14.98 4.60
CA ALA A 111 -1.15 16.12 5.30
C ALA A 111 -0.87 17.47 4.64
N ASN A 112 0.20 17.58 3.85
CA ASN A 112 0.58 18.81 3.15
C ASN A 112 0.05 18.90 1.71
N VAL A 113 -0.59 17.84 1.20
CA VAL A 113 -0.95 17.71 -0.22
C VAL A 113 -2.42 17.35 -0.46
N VAL A 114 -3.12 16.81 0.54
CA VAL A 114 -4.56 16.52 0.40
C VAL A 114 -5.33 17.81 0.16
N ASP A 115 -5.91 17.91 -1.02
CA ASP A 115 -6.97 18.86 -1.27
C ASP A 115 -8.33 18.26 -0.89
N LYS A 116 -9.36 19.11 -0.89
CA LYS A 116 -10.72 18.65 -0.61
C LYS A 116 -11.21 17.63 -1.65
N SER A 117 -10.77 17.73 -2.90
CA SER A 117 -11.24 16.88 -3.98
C SER A 117 -10.85 15.41 -3.76
N PHE A 118 -9.64 15.16 -3.26
CA PHE A 118 -9.19 13.83 -2.88
C PHE A 118 -10.09 13.17 -1.83
N LEU A 119 -10.45 13.91 -0.77
CA LEU A 119 -11.35 13.40 0.28
C LEU A 119 -12.78 13.24 -0.21
N ASP A 120 -13.26 14.15 -1.07
CA ASP A 120 -14.59 14.08 -1.67
C ASP A 120 -14.75 12.82 -2.53
N ILE A 121 -13.70 12.37 -3.24
CA ILE A 121 -13.71 11.10 -3.99
C ILE A 121 -13.85 9.92 -3.03
N TRP A 122 -13.06 9.83 -1.97
CA TRP A 122 -13.20 8.74 -0.98
C TRP A 122 -14.56 8.73 -0.31
N GLN A 123 -15.10 9.91 0.01
CA GLN A 123 -16.46 10.06 0.54
C GLN A 123 -17.52 9.58 -0.46
N TYR A 124 -17.37 9.90 -1.74
CA TYR A 124 -18.23 9.42 -2.81
C TYR A 124 -18.16 7.89 -2.96
N LEU A 125 -16.95 7.31 -2.92
CA LEU A 125 -16.75 5.86 -2.98
C LEU A 125 -17.39 5.14 -1.78
N ALA A 126 -17.39 5.75 -0.60
CA ALA A 126 -18.05 5.21 0.59
C ALA A 126 -19.58 5.26 0.48
N ILE A 127 -20.15 6.40 0.03
CA ILE A 127 -21.61 6.56 -0.12
C ILE A 127 -22.15 5.67 -1.25
N THR A 128 -21.37 5.47 -2.31
CA THR A 128 -21.75 4.64 -3.46
C THR A 128 -21.24 3.20 -3.36
N ALA A 129 -20.86 2.77 -2.15
CA ALA A 129 -20.50 1.39 -1.89
C ALA A 129 -21.69 0.47 -2.26
N ILE A 130 -21.36 -0.72 -2.77
CA ILE A 130 -22.38 -1.65 -3.24
C ILE A 130 -23.28 -2.04 -2.06
N TRP A 131 -24.59 -1.84 -2.20
CA TRP A 131 -25.59 -2.21 -1.20
C TRP A 131 -25.44 -1.50 0.16
N GLY A 132 -24.97 -0.26 0.21
CA GLY A 132 -25.06 0.57 1.41
C GLY A 132 -24.39 1.93 1.29
N GLU A 133 -24.85 2.88 2.10
CA GLU A 133 -24.17 4.16 2.29
C GLU A 133 -23.21 4.01 3.47
N TRP A 134 -21.90 3.97 3.19
CA TRP A 134 -20.90 3.94 4.25
C TRP A 134 -20.54 5.35 4.69
N SER A 135 -20.35 5.53 5.99
CA SER A 135 -19.66 6.70 6.51
C SER A 135 -18.16 6.60 6.17
N PHE A 136 -17.51 7.72 5.88
CA PHE A 136 -16.09 7.75 5.58
C PHE A 136 -15.31 8.43 6.72
N THR A 137 -14.15 7.89 7.06
CA THR A 137 -13.21 8.50 7.99
C THR A 137 -11.79 8.40 7.44
N ALA A 138 -11.17 9.54 7.20
CA ALA A 138 -9.76 9.65 6.87
C ALA A 138 -8.93 9.74 8.16
N LEU A 139 -7.85 8.96 8.24
CA LEU A 139 -6.94 8.94 9.38
C LEU A 139 -5.49 8.97 8.91
N VAL A 140 -4.60 9.46 9.77
CA VAL A 140 -3.14 9.25 9.69
C VAL A 140 -2.67 8.42 10.89
N PRO A 141 -1.46 7.81 10.87
CA PRO A 141 -0.97 6.91 11.92
C PRO A 141 -1.07 7.50 13.34
N GLU A 142 -0.81 8.80 13.48
CA GLU A 142 -0.83 9.53 14.76
C GLU A 142 -2.22 9.56 15.38
N GLN A 143 -3.27 9.49 14.55
CA GLN A 143 -4.66 9.54 14.97
C GLN A 143 -5.21 8.17 15.39
N LEU A 144 -4.50 7.07 15.15
CA LEU A 144 -4.96 5.71 15.48
C LEU A 144 -5.17 5.46 16.98
N SER A 145 -4.54 6.24 17.86
CA SER A 145 -4.82 6.15 19.31
C SER A 145 -6.08 6.92 19.75
N ASN A 146 -6.67 7.73 18.88
CA ASN A 146 -7.82 8.54 19.21
C ASN A 146 -9.09 7.68 19.32
N ARG A 147 -9.65 7.58 20.52
CA ARG A 147 -10.85 6.76 20.80
C ARG A 147 -12.11 7.25 20.09
N PHE A 148 -12.18 8.52 19.73
CA PHE A 148 -13.34 9.11 19.06
C PHE A 148 -13.31 8.89 17.56
N LEU A 149 -12.12 8.76 16.97
CA LEU A 149 -11.93 8.64 15.52
C LEU A 149 -11.69 7.20 15.06
N SER A 150 -11.11 6.36 15.93
CA SER A 150 -10.74 4.98 15.60
C SER A 150 -11.60 3.99 16.37
N GLY A 151 -12.27 3.07 15.67
CA GLY A 151 -12.97 1.92 16.25
C GLY A 151 -12.05 0.98 17.04
N ARG A 152 -12.61 0.01 17.77
CA ARG A 152 -11.82 -0.91 18.62
C ARG A 152 -10.71 -1.61 17.82
N ASP A 153 -11.08 -2.19 16.68
CA ASP A 153 -10.17 -2.99 15.85
C ASP A 153 -9.06 -2.13 15.25
N LEU A 154 -9.38 -0.92 14.77
CA LEU A 154 -8.39 0.04 14.28
C LEU A 154 -7.33 0.38 15.35
N ARG A 155 -7.77 0.60 16.60
CA ARG A 155 -6.84 0.92 17.70
C ARG A 155 -5.99 -0.28 18.10
N GLU A 156 -6.57 -1.46 18.07
CA GLU A 156 -5.91 -2.70 18.48
C GLU A 156 -4.90 -3.18 17.43
N TYR A 157 -5.30 -3.22 16.17
CA TYR A 157 -4.52 -3.81 15.08
C TYR A 157 -3.81 -2.80 14.21
N GLY A 158 -4.26 -1.54 14.14
CA GLY A 158 -3.65 -0.53 13.26
C GLY A 158 -2.17 -0.32 13.55
N LYS A 159 -1.79 -0.17 14.82
CA LYS A 159 -0.36 -0.07 15.21
C LYS A 159 0.42 -1.36 14.95
N VAL A 160 -0.24 -2.52 15.07
CA VAL A 160 0.40 -3.81 14.80
C VAL A 160 0.71 -3.95 13.31
N ILE A 161 -0.22 -3.56 12.44
CA ILE A 161 -0.06 -3.54 10.99
C ILE A 161 1.11 -2.64 10.61
N LEU A 162 1.09 -1.38 11.06
CA LEU A 162 2.14 -0.40 10.73
C LEU A 162 3.54 -0.81 11.21
N ASN A 163 3.64 -1.52 12.34
CA ASN A 163 4.93 -1.95 12.88
C ASN A 163 5.47 -3.25 12.27
N ARG A 164 4.62 -4.06 11.61
CA ARG A 164 4.99 -5.40 11.11
C ARG A 164 5.08 -5.49 9.60
N GLU A 165 4.43 -4.60 8.89
CA GLU A 165 4.31 -4.64 7.44
C GLU A 165 4.97 -3.41 6.81
N GLU A 166 5.68 -3.64 5.72
CA GLU A 166 6.28 -2.59 4.90
C GLU A 166 5.21 -2.03 3.95
N LEU A 167 4.35 -1.16 4.49
CA LEU A 167 3.27 -0.50 3.75
C LEU A 167 3.73 0.81 3.12
N GLY A 168 2.96 1.28 2.13
CA GLY A 168 3.25 2.49 1.38
C GLY A 168 3.82 2.19 0.00
N ILE A 169 4.51 3.17 -0.57
CA ILE A 169 4.93 3.16 -1.97
C ILE A 169 6.45 3.06 -2.03
N GLU A 170 6.94 2.14 -2.84
CA GLU A 170 8.36 2.04 -3.16
C GLU A 170 8.60 1.99 -4.67
N LYS A 171 9.75 2.48 -5.13
CA LYS A 171 10.13 2.42 -6.54
C LYS A 171 10.21 0.97 -7.01
N TYR A 172 9.74 0.72 -8.23
CA TYR A 172 9.82 -0.62 -8.80
C TYR A 172 11.29 -0.98 -9.06
N ALA A 173 11.73 -2.13 -8.54
CA ALA A 173 13.11 -2.59 -8.63
C ALA A 173 13.15 -4.08 -8.95
N MET A 174 14.34 -4.61 -9.26
CA MET A 174 14.53 -6.03 -9.62
C MET A 174 13.95 -7.00 -8.59
N LYS A 175 13.96 -6.66 -7.30
CA LYS A 175 13.36 -7.48 -6.23
C LYS A 175 11.86 -7.77 -6.41
N HIS A 176 11.16 -7.00 -7.23
CA HIS A 176 9.73 -7.18 -7.53
C HIS A 176 9.47 -8.10 -8.72
N TYR A 177 10.50 -8.51 -9.45
CA TYR A 177 10.34 -9.38 -10.59
C TYR A 177 9.99 -10.78 -10.09
N LEU A 178 9.03 -11.41 -10.75
CA LEU A 178 8.48 -12.71 -10.35
C LEU A 178 9.57 -13.79 -10.20
N PHE A 179 10.60 -13.71 -11.05
CA PHE A 179 11.71 -14.67 -11.10
C PHE A 179 13.05 -14.03 -10.68
N HIS A 180 13.04 -12.96 -9.90
CA HIS A 180 14.28 -12.25 -9.52
C HIS A 180 15.31 -13.14 -8.82
N LYS A 181 14.88 -14.22 -8.17
CA LYS A 181 15.77 -15.20 -7.51
C LYS A 181 16.37 -16.20 -8.48
N ASP A 182 15.71 -16.42 -9.61
CA ASP A 182 16.16 -17.32 -10.67
C ASP A 182 17.03 -16.57 -11.69
N TRP A 183 17.07 -15.23 -11.60
CA TRP A 183 17.86 -14.38 -12.45
C TRP A 183 19.26 -14.22 -11.87
N ASP A 184 20.26 -14.68 -12.61
CA ASP A 184 21.65 -14.33 -12.33
C ASP A 184 21.87 -12.85 -12.67
N CYS A 185 21.79 -12.01 -11.64
CA CYS A 185 21.97 -10.56 -11.76
C CYS A 185 23.32 -10.19 -12.39
N GLN A 186 24.37 -10.99 -12.23
CA GLN A 186 25.67 -10.72 -12.85
C GLN A 186 25.61 -10.98 -14.36
N ALA A 187 25.01 -12.09 -14.78
CA ALA A 187 24.82 -12.39 -16.18
C ALA A 187 23.92 -11.33 -16.88
N TYR A 188 22.87 -10.86 -16.20
CA TYR A 188 22.00 -9.80 -16.73
C TYR A 188 22.74 -8.46 -16.86
N ARG A 189 23.48 -8.02 -15.82
CA ARG A 189 24.27 -6.77 -15.88
C ARG A 189 25.30 -6.79 -16.99
N LYS A 190 26.01 -7.91 -17.15
CA LYS A 190 26.96 -8.15 -18.24
C LYS A 190 26.30 -8.12 -19.62
N ALA A 191 25.12 -8.72 -19.76
CA ALA A 191 24.35 -8.71 -21.01
C ALA A 191 23.81 -7.31 -21.38
N MET A 192 23.52 -6.49 -20.37
CA MET A 192 23.05 -5.11 -20.53
C MET A 192 24.20 -4.09 -20.65
N GLY A 193 25.47 -4.53 -20.58
CA GLY A 193 26.65 -3.67 -20.76
C GLY A 193 26.99 -2.79 -19.55
N TYR A 194 26.46 -3.09 -18.36
CA TYR A 194 26.72 -2.28 -17.14
C TYR A 194 28.06 -2.58 -16.43
N ASP A 195 28.87 -3.50 -16.97
CA ASP A 195 30.19 -3.85 -16.44
C ASP A 195 31.35 -3.27 -17.27
N GLN A 196 31.10 -2.24 -18.11
CA GLN A 196 32.22 -1.44 -18.60
C GLN A 196 32.75 -0.61 -17.44
N GLU A 197 33.87 -1.08 -16.87
CA GLU A 197 34.77 -0.23 -16.12
C GLU A 197 35.04 1.03 -16.96
N ASP A 198 34.75 2.18 -16.36
CA ASP A 198 35.03 3.49 -16.90
C ASP A 198 36.56 3.66 -16.86
N ASP A 199 37.22 3.10 -17.86
CA ASP A 199 38.65 3.15 -18.06
C ASP A 199 39.02 4.54 -18.60
N GLY A 200 39.08 5.53 -17.70
CA GLY A 200 39.98 6.67 -17.76
C GLY A 200 39.90 7.60 -18.97
N LEU A 201 39.54 8.86 -18.70
CA LEU A 201 40.16 10.08 -19.24
C LEU A 201 40.72 9.99 -20.67
N ASP A 202 39.96 10.50 -21.63
CA ASP A 202 40.55 11.34 -22.67
C ASP A 202 39.97 12.75 -22.57
N GLU A 203 40.86 13.66 -22.18
CA GLU A 203 40.72 15.10 -22.34
C GLU A 203 40.67 15.45 -23.84
N VAL A 204 40.16 16.67 -24.10
CA VAL A 204 40.18 17.44 -25.38
C VAL A 204 39.02 17.07 -26.36
N ALA A 205 38.11 17.98 -26.74
CA ALA A 205 38.32 19.38 -27.09
C ALA A 205 37.11 20.28 -26.82
N ASP A 206 37.42 21.53 -26.50
CA ASP A 206 36.58 22.71 -26.73
C ASP A 206 35.80 22.62 -28.03
N PHE A 207 34.49 22.85 -27.96
CA PHE A 207 33.77 23.52 -29.03
C PHE A 207 32.89 24.61 -28.39
N ASP A 208 33.50 25.78 -28.26
CA ASP A 208 32.79 27.03 -28.12
C ASP A 208 31.82 27.23 -29.30
N SER A 209 30.76 27.97 -28.98
CA SER A 209 30.02 28.89 -29.85
C SER A 209 28.85 28.38 -30.72
N GLU A 210 27.69 28.97 -30.39
CA GLU A 210 26.70 29.57 -31.31
C GLU A 210 25.42 28.79 -31.72
N ILE A 211 24.31 29.31 -31.20
CA ILE A 211 23.11 29.80 -31.94
C ILE A 211 22.41 28.78 -32.85
N PHE A 212 21.17 28.42 -32.50
CA PHE A 212 19.92 28.91 -33.13
C PHE A 212 18.72 28.66 -32.21
#